data_AF-A0A920S9K1-F1
#
_entry.id   AF-A0A920S9K1-F1
#
_cell.length_a   1.000
_cell.length_b   1.000
_cell.length_c   1.000
_cell.angle_alpha   90.00
_cell.angle_beta   90.00
_cell.angle_gamma   90.00
#
_symmetry.space_group_name_H-M   'P 1'
#
loop_
_entity.id
_entity.type
_entity.pdbx_description
1 polymer ?
#
loop_
_entity_poly.entity_id
_entity_poly.type
_entity_poly.pdbx_seq_one_letter_code
_entity_poly.pdbx_strand_id
1 'polypeptide(L)'
;MAQAPENLDPRDLIEERPRKIPKLIIGLILLVGVALAVFLGFRAWYVDDGSVSSALTFEKISVERGSLATTLTTSGTAAARESAELNFGSSGVVETVRVALGDQIKQGDVLATLDDRDAQNDLLVAQNNLIGEELRLSQLLEAPTESGLSEADKTIASAVSQLASAELNYETALDPPDNSEIASADAAVTQRESEVVSANLQVESAYADLQVIQRSYCNVNQIQPEILIDDAETLWNEVDGTGVSLKLDQSTFVQAANSLKVELPRYKELETLIAKKTFAKLNVSGLDHVEFWVRSDATIGSGYFELALYDSLPLLSPMEVFSIPALERDVWTLVTSPMSKLKNDTDIEGVSLRFSADTAKVSSNYFLWLDEIKAIGLNQICSSSSLPLSKESIRFVSDTVDTSTSANGSVAEIGRNFIKNNSSYVKSIENRDVATANLVSATAKRTKLDSPLSDAETDQLLAAIESARATLTSAVTKKDDLLDGPSENAIKLQELDVAKAKQAVVKARQTLDDMVLLAPFSGEIGAVNISKGVWVTASSTAFSLVDLDSVGVDLTVSESDFVELATGDLGVPIFDSIPDRPVLIKLTNITSLPQITQGVVTYPAQAEFFGTKEATEVFSRFGPLLQGTVVP
;
A
#
# COMPACT_ATOMS: atom_id res chain seq x y z
N MET A 1 46.39 -11.50 -1.50
CA MET A 1 47.23 -11.96 -2.63
C MET A 1 46.60 -11.43 -3.91
N ALA A 2 47.28 -10.77 -4.84
CA ALA A 2 48.59 -10.11 -4.77
C ALA A 2 48.63 -8.98 -5.83
N GLN A 3 49.09 -7.81 -5.41
CA GLN A 3 49.94 -6.83 -6.13
C GLN A 3 49.81 -6.63 -7.66
N ALA A 4 49.55 -5.37 -8.04
CA ALA A 4 50.08 -4.75 -9.27
C ALA A 4 51.61 -4.51 -9.11
N PRO A 5 52.41 -4.30 -10.18
CA PRO A 5 52.35 -3.07 -11.02
C PRO A 5 52.65 -3.37 -12.54
N GLU A 6 53.00 -2.46 -13.46
CA GLU A 6 53.29 -1.01 -13.38
C GLU A 6 52.92 -0.20 -14.66
N ASN A 7 52.96 1.12 -14.46
CA ASN A 7 52.97 2.30 -15.33
C ASN A 7 54.14 2.37 -16.33
N LEU A 8 53.93 2.90 -17.56
CA LEU A 8 54.80 3.91 -18.21
C LEU A 8 54.31 4.39 -19.60
N ASP A 9 54.39 5.71 -19.79
CA ASP A 9 54.17 6.53 -21.00
C ASP A 9 55.38 6.39 -21.96
N PRO A 10 55.20 6.48 -23.29
CA PRO A 10 56.00 7.47 -24.02
C PRO A 10 55.24 8.25 -25.08
N ARG A 11 55.01 9.53 -24.78
CA ARG A 11 54.90 10.63 -25.74
C ARG A 11 56.07 10.59 -26.73
N ASP A 12 55.83 10.96 -27.98
CA ASP A 12 56.38 12.25 -28.47
C ASP A 12 55.85 12.67 -29.85
N LEU A 13 55.65 14.00 -30.00
CA LEU A 13 55.48 14.77 -31.27
C LEU A 13 54.20 14.42 -32.08
N ILE A 14 53.34 15.36 -32.49
CA ILE A 14 53.59 16.73 -33.00
C ILE A 14 52.50 17.70 -32.52
N GLU A 15 52.88 18.86 -31.98
CA GLU A 15 52.04 20.07 -32.01
C GLU A 15 52.24 20.79 -33.36
N GLU A 16 51.19 21.33 -33.99
CA GLU A 16 51.27 22.64 -34.66
C GLU A 16 49.92 23.38 -34.64
N ARG A 17 49.99 24.70 -34.49
CA ARG A 17 48.86 25.63 -34.36
C ARG A 17 48.47 26.25 -35.71
N PRO A 18 47.22 26.74 -35.89
CA PRO A 18 46.81 27.37 -37.15
C PRO A 18 47.55 28.69 -37.42
N ARG A 19 48.07 28.87 -38.64
CA ARG A 19 48.68 30.12 -39.11
C ARG A 19 47.97 30.70 -40.33
N LYS A 20 47.50 31.94 -40.18
CA LYS A 20 46.98 32.78 -41.28
C LYS A 20 48.15 33.25 -42.16
N ILE A 21 48.01 33.16 -43.48
CA ILE A 21 49.06 33.56 -44.44
C ILE A 21 49.14 35.10 -44.49
N PRO A 22 50.32 35.72 -44.25
CA PRO A 22 50.47 37.17 -44.29
C PRO A 22 50.60 37.71 -45.73
N LYS A 23 50.04 38.91 -45.97
CA LYS A 23 50.01 39.60 -47.28
C LYS A 23 51.38 40.03 -47.85
N LEU A 24 52.48 39.61 -47.24
CA LEU A 24 53.86 39.92 -47.67
C LEU A 24 54.39 39.00 -48.78
N ILE A 25 53.89 37.76 -48.89
CA ILE A 25 54.42 36.76 -49.82
C ILE A 25 54.04 37.07 -51.29
N ILE A 26 52.88 37.69 -51.51
CA ILE A 26 52.40 38.10 -52.85
C ILE A 26 53.28 39.23 -53.43
N GLY A 27 53.81 40.12 -52.58
CA GLY A 27 54.70 41.20 -53.01
C GLY A 27 56.07 40.70 -53.49
N LEU A 28 56.58 39.61 -52.92
CA LEU A 28 57.89 39.04 -53.28
C LEU A 28 57.87 38.42 -54.68
N ILE A 29 56.79 37.73 -55.04
CA ILE A 29 56.62 37.06 -56.34
C ILE A 29 56.53 38.09 -57.48
N LEU A 30 55.84 39.21 -57.25
CA LEU A 30 55.75 40.32 -58.20
C LEU A 30 57.11 41.00 -58.46
N LEU A 31 57.97 41.08 -57.45
CA LEU A 31 59.29 41.72 -57.55
C LEU A 31 60.29 40.84 -58.33
N VAL A 32 60.23 39.51 -58.17
CA VAL A 32 61.06 38.55 -58.94
C VAL A 32 60.69 38.55 -60.43
N GLY A 33 59.39 38.68 -60.77
CA GLY A 33 58.94 38.76 -62.16
C GLY A 33 59.48 39.99 -62.91
N VAL A 34 59.53 41.15 -62.25
CA VAL A 34 60.10 42.38 -62.84
C VAL A 34 61.62 42.29 -63.01
N ALA A 35 62.32 41.66 -62.06
CA ALA A 35 63.77 41.47 -62.16
C ALA A 35 64.17 40.57 -63.35
N LEU A 36 63.40 39.51 -63.63
CA LEU A 36 63.65 38.64 -64.79
C LEU A 36 63.45 39.36 -66.13
N ALA A 37 62.42 40.20 -66.24
CA ALA A 37 62.13 40.96 -67.45
C ALA A 37 63.25 41.98 -67.78
N VAL A 38 63.80 42.65 -66.76
CA VAL A 38 64.95 43.57 -66.92
C VAL A 38 66.22 42.81 -67.31
N PHE A 39 66.47 41.64 -66.72
CA PHE A 39 67.64 40.81 -67.04
C PHE A 39 67.64 40.29 -68.48
N LEU A 40 66.49 39.85 -68.99
CA LEU A 40 66.35 39.38 -70.37
C LEU A 40 66.35 40.55 -71.38
N GLY A 41 65.76 41.70 -71.04
CA GLY A 41 65.80 42.90 -71.89
C GLY A 41 67.21 43.49 -72.07
N PHE A 42 68.06 43.42 -71.04
CA PHE A 42 69.42 43.96 -71.09
C PHE A 42 70.40 43.08 -71.91
N ARG A 43 70.12 41.78 -72.04
CA ARG A 43 70.93 40.81 -72.82
C ARG A 43 70.80 40.96 -74.34
N ALA A 44 69.80 41.68 -74.83
CA ALA A 44 69.44 41.77 -76.25
C ALA A 44 69.84 43.08 -76.95
N TRP A 45 70.44 44.05 -76.24
CA TRP A 45 70.66 45.41 -76.77
C TRP A 45 72.07 45.99 -76.56
N TYR A 46 73.03 45.21 -76.05
CA TYR A 46 74.43 45.65 -75.96
C TYR A 46 75.41 44.49 -76.19
N VAL A 47 75.96 44.43 -77.41
CA VAL A 47 77.37 44.23 -77.78
C VAL A 47 77.39 43.99 -79.29
N ASP A 48 77.87 44.98 -80.01
CA ASP A 48 78.28 44.89 -81.41
C ASP A 48 79.82 45.02 -81.47
N ASP A 49 80.39 44.83 -82.66
CA ASP A 49 81.77 45.04 -83.08
C ASP A 49 82.89 44.10 -82.58
N GLY A 50 83.48 43.41 -83.57
CA GLY A 50 84.91 43.57 -83.83
C GLY A 50 85.88 42.45 -83.44
N SER A 51 86.15 41.51 -84.37
CA SER A 51 87.48 41.46 -85.06
C SER A 51 87.69 40.21 -85.92
N VAL A 52 88.45 40.40 -87.00
CA VAL A 52 88.83 39.40 -88.01
C VAL A 52 89.94 38.46 -87.53
N SER A 53 89.83 37.17 -87.91
CA SER A 53 90.99 36.40 -88.36
C SER A 53 90.56 35.23 -89.26
N SER A 54 91.04 35.21 -90.50
CA SER A 54 90.71 34.16 -91.48
C SER A 54 91.64 32.95 -91.33
N ALA A 55 91.09 31.75 -91.13
CA ALA A 55 91.83 30.49 -91.24
C ALA A 55 90.92 29.33 -91.71
N LEU A 56 91.14 28.91 -92.95
CA LEU A 56 90.77 27.63 -93.60
C LEU A 56 89.62 26.81 -92.98
N THR A 57 88.44 26.92 -93.59
CA THR A 57 87.32 25.99 -93.36
C THR A 57 87.65 24.60 -93.91
N PHE A 58 87.71 23.60 -93.03
CA PHE A 58 87.49 22.20 -93.42
C PHE A 58 86.00 21.93 -93.42
N GLU A 59 85.50 21.27 -94.46
CA GLU A 59 84.12 20.77 -94.52
C GLU A 59 83.93 19.64 -93.50
N LYS A 60 83.52 20.01 -92.28
CA LYS A 60 83.05 19.04 -91.29
C LYS A 60 81.63 18.63 -91.65
N ILE A 61 81.48 17.50 -92.34
CA ILE A 61 80.23 16.77 -92.37
C ILE A 61 79.89 16.40 -90.93
N SER A 62 78.80 16.96 -90.40
CA SER A 62 78.22 16.52 -89.13
C SER A 62 77.55 15.18 -89.36
N VAL A 63 78.13 14.10 -88.83
CA VAL A 63 77.52 12.77 -88.90
C VAL A 63 76.41 12.71 -87.85
N GLU A 64 75.16 12.88 -88.27
CA GLU A 64 74.03 12.53 -87.43
C GLU A 64 73.97 11.01 -87.29
N ARG A 65 73.95 10.52 -86.04
CA ARG A 65 73.56 9.13 -85.77
C ARG A 65 72.05 9.03 -85.93
N GLY A 66 71.60 8.71 -87.14
CA GLY A 66 70.24 8.21 -87.32
C GLY A 66 70.04 6.95 -86.49
N SER A 67 68.99 6.91 -85.67
CA SER A 67 68.56 5.68 -85.00
C SER A 67 68.08 4.69 -86.05
N LEU A 68 68.67 3.49 -86.10
CA LEU A 68 67.97 2.37 -86.74
C LEU A 68 66.70 2.12 -85.94
N ALA A 69 65.54 2.32 -86.57
CA ALA A 69 64.29 1.84 -86.02
C ALA A 69 64.25 0.32 -86.22
N THR A 70 64.33 -0.44 -85.11
CA THR A 70 64.00 -1.87 -85.12
C THR A 70 62.50 -2.00 -85.35
N THR A 71 62.10 -2.31 -86.58
CA THR A 71 60.70 -2.55 -86.93
C THR A 71 60.28 -3.93 -86.46
N LEU A 72 59.56 -3.97 -85.34
CA LEU A 72 58.99 -5.18 -84.79
C LEU A 72 57.59 -5.42 -85.38
N THR A 73 57.34 -6.61 -85.91
CA THR A 73 56.04 -6.99 -86.50
C THR A 73 55.30 -7.95 -85.58
N THR A 74 54.21 -7.48 -84.98
CA THR A 74 53.30 -8.28 -84.15
C THR A 74 51.89 -8.28 -84.73
N SER A 75 51.13 -9.36 -84.52
CA SER A 75 49.73 -9.47 -84.93
C SER A 75 48.77 -9.11 -83.80
N GLY A 76 47.61 -8.55 -84.15
CA GLY A 76 46.56 -8.20 -83.20
C GLY A 76 45.22 -7.95 -83.88
N THR A 77 44.21 -7.63 -83.07
CA THR A 77 42.83 -7.35 -83.53
C THR A 77 42.37 -6.00 -83.01
N ALA A 78 41.72 -5.20 -83.85
CA ALA A 78 41.05 -3.99 -83.41
C ALA A 78 39.71 -4.34 -82.73
N ALA A 79 39.44 -3.71 -81.58
CA ALA A 79 38.22 -3.91 -80.81
C ALA A 79 37.82 -2.60 -80.09
N ALA A 80 36.52 -2.39 -79.88
CA ALA A 80 36.05 -1.32 -79.01
C ALA A 80 36.31 -1.69 -77.55
N ARG A 81 36.81 -0.74 -76.74
CA ARG A 81 37.25 -1.05 -75.36
C ARG A 81 36.13 -1.00 -74.34
N GLU A 82 35.23 -0.01 -74.45
CA GLU A 82 34.09 0.10 -73.54
C GLU A 82 32.83 -0.44 -74.20
N SER A 83 32.30 -1.53 -73.63
CA SER A 83 30.99 -2.08 -73.97
C SER A 83 30.23 -2.38 -72.69
N ALA A 84 28.94 -2.06 -72.67
CA ALA A 84 28.06 -2.32 -71.55
C ALA A 84 26.86 -3.15 -71.98
N GLU A 85 26.63 -4.25 -71.28
CA GLU A 85 25.37 -4.98 -71.33
C GLU A 85 24.33 -4.24 -70.48
N LEU A 86 23.27 -3.76 -71.14
CA LEU A 86 22.23 -2.95 -70.52
C LEU A 86 21.01 -3.82 -70.26
N ASN A 87 20.59 -3.88 -68.99
CA ASN A 87 19.43 -4.59 -68.49
C ASN A 87 18.45 -3.61 -67.82
N PHE A 88 17.18 -3.97 -67.74
CA PHE A 88 16.22 -3.20 -66.94
C PHE A 88 16.49 -3.40 -65.44
N GLY A 89 16.24 -2.38 -64.60
CA GLY A 89 16.33 -2.54 -63.14
C GLY A 89 15.21 -3.41 -62.57
N SER A 90 14.06 -3.46 -63.26
CA SER A 90 12.87 -4.22 -62.90
C SER A 90 12.47 -5.25 -63.96
N SER A 91 11.60 -6.19 -63.60
CA SER A 91 11.06 -7.21 -64.52
C SER A 91 9.67 -6.80 -65.03
N GLY A 92 9.36 -7.08 -66.29
CA GLY A 92 8.07 -6.70 -66.88
C GLY A 92 7.96 -6.99 -68.38
N VAL A 93 6.88 -6.53 -69.01
CA VAL A 93 6.68 -6.64 -70.47
C VAL A 93 7.25 -5.40 -71.17
N VAL A 94 8.02 -5.59 -72.24
CA VAL A 94 8.56 -4.47 -73.04
C VAL A 94 7.44 -3.77 -73.81
N GLU A 95 7.17 -2.51 -73.51
CA GLU A 95 6.14 -1.70 -74.16
C GLU A 95 6.70 -0.92 -75.36
N THR A 96 7.90 -0.33 -75.27
CA THR A 96 8.56 0.28 -76.43
C THR A 96 10.03 -0.08 -76.52
N VAL A 97 10.52 -0.26 -77.75
CA VAL A 97 11.95 -0.29 -78.12
C VAL A 97 12.12 0.88 -79.09
N ARG A 98 13.03 1.82 -78.78
CA ARG A 98 13.17 3.09 -79.49
C ARG A 98 14.43 3.19 -80.33
N VAL A 99 15.29 2.18 -80.25
CA VAL A 99 16.59 2.10 -80.92
C VAL A 99 16.73 0.79 -81.69
N ALA A 100 17.45 0.84 -82.80
CA ALA A 100 17.80 -0.29 -83.64
C ALA A 100 19.31 -0.61 -83.54
N LEU A 101 19.70 -1.76 -84.09
CA LEU A 101 21.11 -2.14 -84.26
C LEU A 101 21.82 -1.10 -85.14
N GLY A 102 22.96 -0.57 -84.66
CA GLY A 102 23.74 0.46 -85.35
C GLY A 102 23.28 1.90 -85.10
N ASP A 103 22.26 2.14 -84.26
CA ASP A 103 21.86 3.50 -83.89
C ASP A 103 22.91 4.16 -82.96
N GLN A 104 23.18 5.44 -83.24
CA GLN A 104 24.07 6.31 -82.47
C GLN A 104 23.28 7.04 -81.38
N ILE A 105 23.62 6.79 -80.12
CA ILE A 105 22.85 7.19 -78.94
C ILE A 105 23.70 8.04 -77.98
N LYS A 106 23.06 8.96 -77.25
CA LYS A 106 23.71 9.78 -76.22
C LYS A 106 23.38 9.30 -74.81
N GLN A 107 24.27 9.61 -73.87
CA GLN A 107 24.02 9.39 -72.45
C GLN A 107 22.67 9.99 -72.01
N GLY A 108 21.84 9.18 -71.35
CA GLY A 108 20.52 9.56 -70.87
C GLY A 108 19.38 9.40 -71.89
N ASP A 109 19.65 9.02 -73.13
CA ASP A 109 18.59 8.71 -74.11
C ASP A 109 17.83 7.43 -73.70
N VAL A 110 16.51 7.41 -73.97
CA VAL A 110 15.63 6.28 -73.65
C VAL A 110 15.72 5.20 -74.72
N LEU A 111 16.31 4.05 -74.37
CA LEU A 111 16.48 2.90 -75.27
C LEU A 111 15.19 2.08 -75.40
N ALA A 112 14.56 1.79 -74.26
CA ALA A 112 13.34 1.01 -74.17
C ALA A 112 12.55 1.33 -72.90
N THR A 113 11.27 0.97 -72.89
CA THR A 113 10.38 1.09 -71.73
C THR A 113 9.61 -0.20 -71.51
N LEU A 114 9.38 -0.55 -70.25
CA LEU A 114 8.41 -1.56 -69.86
C LEU A 114 6.99 -0.97 -69.78
N ASP A 115 5.99 -1.82 -69.64
CA ASP A 115 4.63 -1.45 -69.26
C ASP A 115 4.59 -1.06 -67.77
N ASP A 116 4.43 0.23 -67.50
CA ASP A 116 4.61 0.84 -66.18
C ASP A 116 3.30 1.05 -65.40
N ARG A 117 2.16 0.63 -65.96
CA ARG A 117 0.82 0.88 -65.37
C ARG A 117 0.67 0.33 -63.95
N ASP A 118 1.18 -0.86 -63.70
CA ASP A 118 1.16 -1.47 -62.38
C ASP A 118 2.09 -0.73 -61.39
N ALA A 119 3.29 -0.32 -61.84
CA ALA A 119 4.23 0.44 -61.01
C ALA A 119 3.74 1.86 -60.69
N GLN A 120 3.05 2.53 -61.62
CA GLN A 120 2.38 3.80 -61.37
C GLN A 120 1.25 3.64 -60.33
N ASN A 121 0.48 2.55 -60.43
CA ASN A 121 -0.59 2.26 -59.48
C ASN A 121 -0.03 1.90 -58.08
N ASP A 122 1.05 1.13 -58.00
CA ASP A 122 1.74 0.80 -56.74
C ASP A 122 2.32 2.05 -56.07
N LEU A 123 2.89 2.98 -56.85
CA LEU A 123 3.33 4.28 -56.33
C LEU A 123 2.16 5.10 -55.78
N LEU A 124 1.02 5.14 -56.48
CA LEU A 124 -0.19 5.82 -56.01
C LEU A 124 -0.75 5.19 -54.73
N VAL A 125 -0.76 3.86 -54.63
CA VAL A 125 -1.18 3.14 -53.40
C VAL A 125 -0.22 3.44 -52.24
N ALA A 126 1.09 3.43 -52.47
CA ALA A 126 2.09 3.78 -51.45
C ALA A 126 1.93 5.23 -50.98
N GLN A 127 1.67 6.18 -51.89
CA GLN A 127 1.42 7.59 -51.57
C GLN A 127 0.14 7.78 -50.74
N ASN A 128 -0.95 7.09 -51.11
CA ASN A 128 -2.20 7.16 -50.34
C ASN A 128 -2.05 6.56 -48.93
N ASN A 129 -1.30 5.46 -48.77
CA ASN A 129 -0.97 4.93 -47.45
C ASN A 129 -0.14 5.94 -46.62
N LEU A 130 0.85 6.59 -47.23
CA LEU A 130 1.63 7.63 -46.56
C LEU A 130 0.74 8.79 -46.07
N ILE A 131 -0.14 9.30 -46.92
CA ILE A 131 -1.10 10.36 -46.55
C ILE A 131 -2.00 9.90 -45.39
N GLY A 132 -2.42 8.63 -45.40
CA GLY A 132 -3.19 8.02 -44.31
C GLY A 132 -2.44 8.00 -42.98
N GLU A 133 -1.17 7.60 -42.96
CA GLU A 133 -0.37 7.57 -41.73
C GLU A 133 0.05 8.97 -41.25
N GLU A 134 0.30 9.92 -42.15
CA GLU A 134 0.57 11.32 -41.79
C GLU A 134 -0.69 12.01 -41.23
N LEU A 135 -1.88 11.72 -41.78
CA LEU A 135 -3.15 12.19 -41.22
C LEU A 135 -3.39 11.64 -39.81
N ARG A 136 -3.12 10.34 -39.57
CA ARG A 136 -3.22 9.76 -38.22
C ARG A 136 -2.24 10.41 -37.24
N LEU A 137 -1.01 10.67 -37.66
CA LEU A 137 -0.04 11.39 -36.83
C LEU A 137 -0.55 12.80 -36.49
N SER A 138 -1.09 13.54 -37.47
CA SER A 138 -1.71 14.85 -37.25
C SER A 138 -2.86 14.77 -36.25
N GLN A 139 -3.75 13.78 -36.37
CA GLN A 139 -4.88 13.57 -35.47
C GLN A 139 -4.46 13.20 -34.03
N LEU A 140 -3.32 12.52 -33.86
CA LEU A 140 -2.74 12.28 -32.53
C LEU A 140 -2.11 13.56 -31.94
N LEU A 141 -1.52 14.42 -32.77
CA LEU A 141 -0.88 15.67 -32.33
C LEU A 141 -1.86 16.85 -32.17
N GLU A 142 -3.11 16.70 -32.61
CA GLU A 142 -4.16 17.70 -32.41
C GLU A 142 -4.50 17.85 -30.92
N ALA A 143 -4.62 19.11 -30.47
CA ALA A 143 -5.00 19.41 -29.10
C ALA A 143 -6.43 18.90 -28.79
N PRO A 144 -6.73 18.56 -27.52
CA PRO A 144 -8.05 18.08 -27.13
C PRO A 144 -9.16 19.04 -27.56
N THR A 145 -10.19 18.50 -28.22
CA THR A 145 -11.31 19.33 -28.66
C THR A 145 -11.96 20.08 -27.49
N GLU A 146 -12.34 21.34 -27.71
CA GLU A 146 -13.02 22.17 -26.71
C GLU A 146 -14.29 21.49 -26.16
N SER A 147 -15.00 20.74 -27.02
CA SER A 147 -16.15 19.90 -26.63
C SER A 147 -15.77 18.80 -25.63
N GLY A 148 -14.64 18.13 -25.82
CA GLY A 148 -14.15 17.09 -24.92
C GLY A 148 -13.74 17.65 -23.55
N LEU A 149 -13.04 18.78 -23.53
CA LEU A 149 -12.68 19.48 -22.29
C LEU A 149 -13.93 20.01 -21.55
N SER A 150 -14.89 20.59 -22.28
CA SER A 150 -16.17 21.05 -21.71
C SER A 150 -16.97 19.91 -21.09
N GLU A 151 -16.96 18.71 -21.69
CA GLU A 151 -17.66 17.55 -21.12
C GLU A 151 -16.93 16.98 -19.90
N ALA A 152 -15.59 17.00 -19.89
CA ALA A 152 -14.80 16.68 -18.70
C ALA A 152 -15.09 17.67 -17.55
N ASP A 153 -15.18 18.98 -17.84
CA ASP A 153 -15.52 20.01 -16.85
C ASP A 153 -16.94 19.85 -16.28
N LYS A 154 -17.94 19.49 -17.11
CA LYS A 154 -19.28 19.12 -16.62
C LYS A 154 -19.24 17.88 -15.73
N THR A 155 -18.43 16.89 -16.08
CA THR A 155 -18.26 15.66 -15.29
C THR A 155 -17.65 15.98 -13.92
N ILE A 156 -16.61 16.83 -13.88
CA ILE A 156 -16.01 17.34 -12.63
C ILE A 156 -17.04 18.14 -11.82
N ALA A 157 -17.77 19.07 -12.42
CA ALA A 157 -18.79 19.87 -11.72
C ALA A 157 -19.91 18.99 -11.12
N SER A 158 -20.32 17.93 -11.82
CA SER A 158 -21.27 16.93 -11.33
C SER A 158 -20.69 16.14 -10.14
N ALA A 159 -19.45 15.68 -10.23
CA ALA A 159 -18.78 14.94 -9.15
C ALA A 159 -18.51 15.82 -7.91
N VAL A 160 -18.14 17.09 -8.09
CA VAL A 160 -18.05 18.09 -6.99
C VAL A 160 -19.42 18.26 -6.33
N SER A 161 -20.50 18.36 -7.10
CA SER A 161 -21.86 18.49 -6.57
C SER A 161 -22.30 17.25 -5.78
N GLN A 162 -21.91 16.05 -6.22
CA GLN A 162 -22.15 14.79 -5.50
C GLN A 162 -21.36 14.73 -4.18
N LEU A 163 -20.08 15.11 -4.20
CA LEU A 163 -19.25 15.17 -2.99
C LEU A 163 -19.81 16.18 -1.98
N ALA A 164 -20.13 17.39 -2.40
CA ALA A 164 -20.74 18.41 -1.55
C ALA A 164 -22.10 17.96 -0.98
N SER A 165 -22.89 17.19 -1.74
CA SER A 165 -24.15 16.61 -1.24
C SER A 165 -23.91 15.52 -0.20
N ALA A 166 -22.88 14.69 -0.38
CA ALA A 166 -22.51 13.65 0.59
C ALA A 166 -21.94 14.25 1.89
N GLU A 167 -21.11 15.28 1.78
CA GLU A 167 -20.56 16.03 2.92
C GLU A 167 -21.69 16.76 3.67
N LEU A 168 -22.61 17.44 2.98
CA LEU A 168 -23.78 18.06 3.59
C LEU A 168 -24.72 17.06 4.28
N ASN A 169 -24.93 15.87 3.69
CA ASN A 169 -25.73 14.81 4.31
C ASN A 169 -25.07 14.26 5.59
N TYR A 170 -23.75 14.34 5.71
CA TYR A 170 -23.02 13.97 6.92
C TYR A 170 -23.09 15.06 7.98
N GLU A 171 -22.88 16.34 7.62
CA GLU A 171 -23.03 17.48 8.53
C GLU A 171 -24.46 17.57 9.10
N THR A 172 -25.48 17.51 8.24
CA THR A 172 -26.90 17.58 8.66
C THR A 172 -27.37 16.37 9.48
N ALA A 173 -26.62 15.26 9.50
CA ALA A 173 -26.87 14.12 10.36
C ALA A 173 -26.07 14.16 11.67
N LEU A 174 -24.99 14.95 11.73
CA LEU A 174 -24.28 15.30 12.97
C LEU A 174 -25.00 16.40 13.76
N ASP A 175 -25.78 17.25 13.09
CA ASP A 175 -26.62 18.25 13.74
C ASP A 175 -27.55 17.57 14.77
N PRO A 176 -27.54 17.99 16.05
CA PRO A 176 -28.41 17.42 17.05
C PRO A 176 -29.88 17.70 16.71
N PRO A 177 -30.82 16.82 17.13
CA PRO A 177 -32.24 17.05 16.92
C PRO A 177 -32.69 18.37 17.55
N ASP A 178 -33.73 18.99 16.98
CA ASP A 178 -34.19 20.33 17.37
C ASP A 178 -34.33 20.48 18.89
N ASN A 179 -34.00 21.69 19.38
CA ASN A 179 -34.02 22.03 20.81
C ASN A 179 -35.36 21.68 21.49
N SER A 180 -36.47 21.66 20.74
CA SER A 180 -37.78 21.21 21.21
C SER A 180 -37.80 19.73 21.62
N GLU A 181 -37.17 18.83 20.85
CA GLU A 181 -37.13 17.39 21.17
C GLU A 181 -36.25 17.14 22.41
N ILE A 182 -35.07 17.76 22.46
CA ILE A 182 -34.18 17.73 23.61
C ILE A 182 -34.89 18.23 24.87
N ALA A 183 -35.51 19.41 24.82
CA ALA A 183 -36.26 19.97 25.94
C ALA A 183 -37.43 19.08 26.38
N SER A 184 -38.11 18.39 25.44
CA SER A 184 -39.17 17.43 25.77
C SER A 184 -38.65 16.19 26.50
N ALA A 185 -37.45 15.72 26.13
CA ALA A 185 -36.80 14.58 26.75
C ALA A 185 -36.23 14.94 28.15
N ASP A 186 -35.64 16.13 28.30
CA ASP A 186 -35.18 16.65 29.60
C ASP A 186 -36.36 16.82 30.56
N ALA A 187 -37.47 17.43 30.11
CA ALA A 187 -38.70 17.54 30.90
C ALA A 187 -39.26 16.16 31.32
N ALA A 188 -39.18 15.16 30.44
CA ALA A 188 -39.58 13.79 30.76
C ALA A 188 -38.66 13.14 31.81
N VAL A 189 -37.34 13.38 31.76
CA VAL A 189 -36.41 12.92 32.80
C VAL A 189 -36.73 13.58 34.15
N THR A 190 -36.86 14.91 34.20
CA THR A 190 -37.21 15.65 35.43
C THR A 190 -38.53 15.19 36.06
N GLN A 191 -39.54 14.90 35.24
CA GLN A 191 -40.81 14.34 35.69
C GLN A 191 -40.62 12.94 36.32
N ARG A 192 -39.77 12.09 35.73
CA ARG A 192 -39.51 10.74 36.24
C ARG A 192 -38.64 10.71 37.49
N GLU A 193 -37.69 11.63 37.63
CA GLU A 193 -36.95 11.84 38.88
C GLU A 193 -37.91 12.22 40.02
N SER A 194 -38.86 13.12 39.74
CA SER A 194 -39.90 13.53 40.71
C SER A 194 -40.81 12.35 41.10
N GLU A 195 -41.18 11.49 40.15
CA GLU A 195 -41.92 10.25 40.42
C GLU A 195 -41.14 9.30 41.33
N VAL A 196 -39.84 9.08 41.08
CA VAL A 196 -38.96 8.24 41.93
C VAL A 196 -38.85 8.80 43.35
N VAL A 197 -38.66 10.11 43.51
CA VAL A 197 -38.64 10.76 44.84
C VAL A 197 -39.98 10.54 45.56
N SER A 198 -41.11 10.73 44.88
CA SER A 198 -42.43 10.51 45.47
C SER A 198 -42.65 9.05 45.90
N ALA A 199 -42.15 8.08 45.14
CA ALA A 199 -42.25 6.66 45.45
C ALA A 199 -41.35 6.25 46.62
N ASN A 200 -40.14 6.82 46.73
CA ASN A 200 -39.26 6.62 47.89
C ASN A 200 -39.92 7.09 49.19
N LEU A 201 -40.56 8.28 49.19
CA LEU A 201 -41.29 8.78 50.35
C LEU A 201 -42.49 7.88 50.73
N GLN A 202 -43.17 7.27 49.75
CA GLN A 202 -44.22 6.28 50.02
C GLN A 202 -43.66 4.99 50.65
N VAL A 203 -42.49 4.53 50.22
CA VAL A 203 -41.79 3.37 50.81
C VAL A 203 -41.40 3.66 52.26
N GLU A 204 -40.84 4.84 52.55
CA GLU A 204 -40.48 5.26 53.90
C GLU A 204 -41.70 5.35 54.82
N SER A 205 -42.80 5.95 54.36
CA SER A 205 -44.06 6.03 55.12
C SER A 205 -44.63 4.64 55.39
N ALA A 206 -44.74 3.79 54.37
CA ALA A 206 -45.31 2.45 54.52
C ALA A 206 -44.44 1.54 55.41
N TYR A 207 -43.12 1.75 55.43
CA TYR A 207 -42.23 1.06 56.36
C TYR A 207 -42.44 1.49 57.81
N ALA A 208 -42.59 2.80 58.05
CA ALA A 208 -42.85 3.35 59.39
C ALA A 208 -44.19 2.84 59.95
N ASP A 209 -45.26 2.85 59.15
CA ASP A 209 -46.57 2.29 59.51
C ASP A 209 -46.46 0.79 59.83
N LEU A 210 -45.74 0.03 58.99
CA LEU A 210 -45.51 -1.39 59.20
C LEU A 210 -44.77 -1.69 60.50
N GLN A 211 -43.74 -0.90 60.86
CA GLN A 211 -43.02 -1.03 62.14
C GLN A 211 -43.90 -0.69 63.36
N VAL A 212 -44.86 0.23 63.24
CA VAL A 212 -45.82 0.51 64.32
C VAL A 212 -46.75 -0.69 64.54
N ILE A 213 -47.29 -1.26 63.45
CA ILE A 213 -48.17 -2.43 63.54
C ILE A 213 -47.41 -3.69 63.99
N GLN A 214 -46.16 -3.89 63.55
CA GLN A 214 -45.29 -4.98 64.03
C GLN A 214 -45.16 -4.95 65.56
N ARG A 215 -44.80 -3.79 66.13
CA ARG A 215 -44.68 -3.59 67.58
C ARG A 215 -46.00 -3.86 68.30
N SER A 216 -47.13 -3.39 67.77
CA SER A 216 -48.46 -3.66 68.31
C SER A 216 -48.80 -5.16 68.32
N TYR A 217 -48.50 -5.88 67.22
CA TYR A 217 -48.73 -7.32 67.11
C TYR A 217 -47.90 -8.11 68.14
N CYS A 218 -46.62 -7.78 68.26
CA CYS A 218 -45.71 -8.43 69.20
C CYS A 218 -46.08 -8.20 70.67
N ASN A 219 -46.56 -6.99 71.01
CA ASN A 219 -46.99 -6.66 72.37
C ASN A 219 -48.28 -7.39 72.80
N VAL A 220 -49.28 -7.50 71.92
CA VAL A 220 -50.61 -8.03 72.29
C VAL A 220 -50.65 -9.56 72.31
N ASN A 221 -49.76 -10.23 71.56
CA ASN A 221 -49.84 -11.69 71.38
C ASN A 221 -49.16 -12.49 72.51
N GLN A 222 -48.38 -11.85 73.39
CA GLN A 222 -47.61 -12.50 74.48
C GLN A 222 -46.75 -13.71 74.05
N ILE A 223 -46.43 -13.85 72.76
CA ILE A 223 -45.54 -14.92 72.24
C ILE A 223 -44.08 -14.53 72.48
N GLN A 224 -43.71 -14.43 73.75
CA GLN A 224 -42.38 -14.80 74.20
C GLN A 224 -42.59 -16.16 74.89
N PRO A 225 -42.20 -17.30 74.29
CA PRO A 225 -42.14 -18.55 75.05
C PRO A 225 -41.29 -18.30 76.30
N GLU A 226 -41.86 -18.55 77.47
CA GLU A 226 -41.13 -18.51 78.74
C GLU A 226 -41.21 -19.86 79.44
N ILE A 227 -40.11 -20.23 80.12
CA ILE A 227 -39.99 -21.45 80.90
C ILE A 227 -39.40 -21.08 82.26
N LEU A 228 -40.17 -21.30 83.32
CA LEU A 228 -39.71 -21.20 84.69
C LEU A 228 -38.65 -22.27 84.95
N ILE A 229 -37.45 -21.86 85.37
CA ILE A 229 -36.32 -22.73 85.70
C ILE A 229 -36.39 -23.11 87.18
N ASP A 230 -36.52 -22.12 88.06
CA ASP A 230 -36.72 -22.31 89.50
C ASP A 230 -37.39 -21.03 90.06
N ASP A 231 -38.45 -21.19 90.84
CA ASP A 231 -39.17 -20.10 91.50
C ASP A 231 -38.46 -19.58 92.76
N ALA A 232 -37.35 -20.21 93.18
CA ALA A 232 -36.67 -19.96 94.45
C ALA A 232 -37.54 -20.16 95.71
N GLU A 233 -38.74 -20.74 95.57
CA GLU A 233 -39.70 -21.03 96.64
C GLU A 233 -39.31 -22.25 97.48
N THR A 234 -38.35 -23.04 97.00
CA THR A 234 -37.89 -24.26 97.67
C THR A 234 -36.41 -24.21 97.94
N LEU A 235 -36.00 -24.55 99.17
CA LEU A 235 -34.60 -24.42 99.60
C LEU A 235 -33.64 -25.14 98.63
N TRP A 236 -32.56 -24.44 98.28
CA TRP A 236 -31.45 -25.01 97.51
C TRP A 236 -30.51 -25.81 98.43
N ASN A 237 -29.65 -26.63 97.83
CA ASN A 237 -28.65 -27.38 98.58
C ASN A 237 -27.42 -26.51 98.86
N GLU A 238 -27.02 -26.44 100.13
CA GLU A 238 -25.74 -25.88 100.55
C GLU A 238 -24.58 -26.73 99.95
N VAL A 239 -23.44 -26.08 99.69
CA VAL A 239 -22.22 -26.76 99.24
C VAL A 239 -21.27 -26.90 100.42
N ASP A 240 -20.86 -28.14 100.72
CA ASP A 240 -20.00 -28.44 101.87
C ASP A 240 -18.72 -27.59 101.88
N GLY A 241 -18.27 -27.21 103.08
CA GLY A 241 -17.08 -26.39 103.27
C GLY A 241 -17.28 -24.89 103.04
N THR A 242 -18.31 -24.46 102.31
CA THR A 242 -18.52 -23.03 101.97
C THR A 242 -18.86 -22.13 103.16
N GLY A 243 -19.58 -22.66 104.17
CA GLY A 243 -20.04 -21.88 105.32
C GLY A 243 -21.16 -20.88 105.00
N VAL A 244 -21.78 -21.02 103.83
CA VAL A 244 -23.02 -20.34 103.44
C VAL A 244 -24.19 -20.96 104.21
N SER A 245 -25.18 -20.14 104.60
CA SER A 245 -26.46 -20.66 105.10
C SER A 245 -27.60 -20.26 104.17
N LEU A 246 -28.50 -21.20 103.87
CA LEU A 246 -29.66 -20.98 103.02
C LEU A 246 -30.94 -20.96 103.86
N LYS A 247 -31.84 -20.00 103.58
CA LYS A 247 -33.17 -19.90 104.20
C LYS A 247 -34.18 -19.45 103.16
N LEU A 248 -35.46 -19.77 103.37
CA LEU A 248 -36.56 -19.13 102.66
C LEU A 248 -37.00 -17.90 103.45
N ASP A 249 -37.20 -16.77 102.78
CA ASP A 249 -37.64 -15.51 103.38
C ASP A 249 -39.04 -15.14 102.91
N GLN A 250 -40.03 -15.26 103.80
CA GLN A 250 -41.44 -14.97 103.53
C GLN A 250 -41.78 -13.47 103.69
N SER A 251 -40.80 -12.64 104.07
CA SER A 251 -40.98 -11.20 104.30
C SER A 251 -40.47 -10.34 103.14
N THR A 252 -39.64 -10.93 102.28
CA THR A 252 -38.92 -10.25 101.19
C THR A 252 -38.93 -11.15 99.96
N PHE A 253 -39.84 -10.89 99.01
CA PHE A 253 -39.96 -11.58 97.72
C PHE A 253 -40.53 -10.61 96.67
N VAL A 254 -40.51 -11.00 95.40
CA VAL A 254 -41.09 -10.29 94.25
C VAL A 254 -42.39 -10.96 93.81
N GLN A 255 -42.38 -12.29 93.67
CA GLN A 255 -43.51 -13.07 93.19
C GLN A 255 -43.85 -14.23 94.16
N ALA A 256 -44.99 -14.87 93.95
CA ALA A 256 -45.48 -15.98 94.78
C ALA A 256 -45.54 -15.69 96.31
N ALA A 257 -44.64 -16.28 97.12
CA ALA A 257 -44.78 -16.35 98.59
C ALA A 257 -43.47 -16.33 99.41
N ASN A 258 -42.32 -16.71 98.84
CA ASN A 258 -41.01 -16.71 99.49
C ASN A 258 -39.92 -16.35 98.48
N SER A 259 -38.71 -16.02 98.95
CA SER A 259 -37.53 -16.02 98.08
C SER A 259 -36.36 -16.74 98.74
N LEU A 260 -35.38 -17.19 97.93
CA LEU A 260 -34.19 -17.87 98.43
C LEU A 260 -33.21 -16.85 99.01
N LYS A 261 -33.11 -16.80 100.34
CA LYS A 261 -32.12 -16.01 101.05
C LYS A 261 -30.83 -16.78 101.24
N VAL A 262 -29.75 -16.21 100.73
CA VAL A 262 -28.38 -16.72 100.81
C VAL A 262 -27.59 -15.86 101.81
N GLU A 263 -27.18 -16.45 102.92
CA GLU A 263 -26.36 -15.81 103.95
C GLU A 263 -24.87 -16.11 103.68
N LEU A 264 -24.13 -15.11 103.19
CA LEU A 264 -22.74 -15.24 102.75
C LEU A 264 -21.76 -14.90 103.87
N PRO A 265 -20.76 -15.76 104.17
CA PRO A 265 -19.77 -15.51 105.21
C PRO A 265 -18.63 -14.60 104.73
N ARG A 266 -18.06 -13.83 105.67
CA ARG A 266 -16.87 -12.99 105.47
C ARG A 266 -15.60 -13.81 105.28
N TYR A 267 -14.86 -13.53 104.20
CA TYR A 267 -13.48 -13.97 103.91
C TYR A 267 -13.13 -15.45 104.23
N LYS A 268 -13.30 -16.33 103.24
CA LYS A 268 -12.64 -17.65 103.22
C LYS A 268 -12.44 -18.10 101.76
N GLU A 269 -11.24 -18.52 101.39
CA GLU A 269 -10.95 -19.07 100.05
C GLU A 269 -11.66 -20.40 99.89
N LEU A 270 -12.61 -20.46 98.96
CA LEU A 270 -13.54 -21.58 98.82
C LEU A 270 -13.95 -21.81 97.38
N GLU A 271 -14.42 -23.03 97.14
CA GLU A 271 -14.95 -23.54 95.89
C GLU A 271 -15.92 -22.55 95.23
N THR A 272 -15.88 -22.44 93.91
CA THR A 272 -16.62 -21.40 93.20
C THR A 272 -18.13 -21.46 93.41
N LEU A 273 -18.67 -22.62 93.78
CA LEU A 273 -20.10 -22.93 93.87
C LEU A 273 -20.65 -22.60 95.27
N ILE A 274 -21.63 -21.69 95.36
CA ILE A 274 -22.19 -21.18 96.64
C ILE A 274 -23.39 -22.02 97.07
N ALA A 275 -24.37 -22.14 96.17
CA ALA A 275 -25.64 -22.82 96.40
C ALA A 275 -26.11 -23.46 95.09
N LYS A 276 -26.74 -24.64 95.16
CA LYS A 276 -27.13 -25.39 93.97
C LYS A 276 -28.50 -26.05 94.07
N LYS A 277 -29.21 -26.10 92.95
CA LYS A 277 -30.45 -26.85 92.77
C LYS A 277 -30.31 -27.78 91.59
N THR A 278 -30.87 -28.97 91.73
CA THR A 278 -30.99 -29.97 90.66
C THR A 278 -32.46 -30.30 90.48
N PHE A 279 -32.92 -30.36 89.24
CA PHE A 279 -34.33 -30.59 88.90
C PHE A 279 -34.44 -31.67 87.82
N ALA A 280 -35.67 -32.10 87.52
CA ALA A 280 -35.90 -32.96 86.38
C ALA A 280 -35.54 -32.22 85.08
N LYS A 281 -34.98 -32.92 84.11
CA LYS A 281 -34.46 -32.36 82.86
C LYS A 281 -35.49 -31.43 82.19
N LEU A 282 -35.11 -30.16 82.04
CA LEU A 282 -35.95 -29.07 81.58
C LEU A 282 -35.44 -28.57 80.22
N ASN A 283 -36.26 -28.67 79.19
CA ASN A 283 -35.88 -28.24 77.84
C ASN A 283 -35.97 -26.71 77.74
N VAL A 284 -34.89 -26.05 77.34
CA VAL A 284 -34.81 -24.59 77.14
C VAL A 284 -34.49 -24.22 75.68
N SER A 285 -34.64 -25.18 74.76
CA SER A 285 -34.31 -24.96 73.35
C SER A 285 -35.23 -23.90 72.70
N GLY A 286 -34.62 -22.96 71.96
CA GLY A 286 -35.33 -21.85 71.33
C GLY A 286 -35.60 -20.64 72.22
N LEU A 287 -35.06 -20.63 73.45
CA LEU A 287 -35.01 -19.46 74.34
C LEU A 287 -33.64 -18.77 74.19
N ASP A 288 -33.62 -17.44 74.24
CA ASP A 288 -32.43 -16.61 73.97
C ASP A 288 -32.05 -15.66 75.10
N HIS A 289 -32.82 -15.59 76.18
CA HIS A 289 -32.45 -14.86 77.39
C HIS A 289 -32.83 -15.63 78.66
N VAL A 290 -32.09 -15.40 79.74
CA VAL A 290 -32.47 -15.75 81.12
C VAL A 290 -32.83 -14.47 81.88
N GLU A 291 -33.94 -14.52 82.60
CA GLU A 291 -34.39 -13.50 83.55
C GLU A 291 -34.43 -14.06 84.98
N PHE A 292 -34.00 -13.26 85.95
CA PHE A 292 -34.21 -13.54 87.36
C PHE A 292 -34.17 -12.27 88.20
N TRP A 293 -34.84 -12.27 89.34
CA TRP A 293 -34.77 -11.19 90.32
C TRP A 293 -33.68 -11.45 91.35
N VAL A 294 -32.93 -10.41 91.69
CA VAL A 294 -31.92 -10.45 92.75
C VAL A 294 -31.95 -9.18 93.60
N ARG A 295 -31.69 -9.32 94.89
CA ARG A 295 -31.61 -8.22 95.87
C ARG A 295 -30.47 -8.45 96.85
N SER A 296 -29.90 -7.38 97.41
CA SER A 296 -28.91 -7.47 98.50
C SER A 296 -29.20 -6.51 99.66
N ASP A 297 -28.66 -6.80 100.85
CA ASP A 297 -28.68 -5.93 102.04
C ASP A 297 -27.60 -4.83 101.99
N ALA A 298 -26.75 -4.84 100.96
CA ALA A 298 -25.70 -3.87 100.76
C ALA A 298 -25.52 -3.53 99.28
N THR A 299 -24.84 -2.42 99.02
CA THR A 299 -24.39 -2.10 97.66
C THR A 299 -23.24 -3.03 97.28
N ILE A 300 -23.38 -3.74 96.17
CA ILE A 300 -22.39 -4.69 95.63
C ILE A 300 -22.02 -4.23 94.21
N GLY A 301 -20.74 -4.31 93.85
CA GLY A 301 -20.29 -4.01 92.48
C GLY A 301 -20.74 -5.07 91.47
N SER A 302 -20.57 -4.80 90.18
CA SER A 302 -20.81 -5.79 89.13
C SER A 302 -19.80 -6.93 89.18
N GLY A 303 -20.20 -8.16 88.81
CA GLY A 303 -19.26 -9.26 88.58
C GLY A 303 -18.67 -9.90 89.85
N TYR A 304 -19.35 -9.80 90.99
CA TYR A 304 -19.02 -10.58 92.20
C TYR A 304 -19.69 -11.96 92.20
N PHE A 305 -20.92 -12.02 91.68
CA PHE A 305 -21.78 -13.19 91.69
C PHE A 305 -22.24 -13.52 90.28
N GLU A 306 -22.47 -14.80 90.05
CA GLU A 306 -22.93 -15.33 88.79
C GLU A 306 -24.03 -16.37 89.05
N LEU A 307 -25.09 -16.32 88.25
CA LEU A 307 -26.02 -17.43 88.12
C LEU A 307 -25.47 -18.36 87.02
N ALA A 308 -25.54 -19.68 87.21
CA ALA A 308 -25.06 -20.64 86.23
C ALA A 308 -26.04 -21.80 86.03
N LEU A 309 -26.19 -22.23 84.78
CA LEU A 309 -27.02 -23.36 84.36
C LEU A 309 -26.15 -24.54 83.95
N TYR A 310 -26.67 -25.76 84.10
CA TYR A 310 -25.94 -27.00 83.85
C TYR A 310 -26.81 -27.98 83.07
N ASP A 311 -26.21 -28.68 82.12
CA ASP A 311 -26.83 -29.68 81.24
C ASP A 311 -26.67 -31.13 81.76
N SER A 312 -25.95 -31.31 82.87
CA SER A 312 -25.47 -32.62 83.31
C SER A 312 -25.23 -32.70 84.82
N LEU A 313 -25.40 -33.91 85.38
CA LEU A 313 -25.16 -34.22 86.79
C LEU A 313 -23.95 -35.17 86.94
N PRO A 314 -23.05 -34.96 87.95
CA PRO A 314 -23.04 -33.85 88.91
C PRO A 314 -22.61 -32.51 88.26
N LEU A 315 -23.02 -31.40 88.90
CA LEU A 315 -22.80 -30.02 88.45
C LEU A 315 -21.30 -29.61 88.48
N LEU A 316 -20.50 -30.10 87.52
CA LEU A 316 -19.04 -29.91 87.47
C LEU A 316 -18.60 -28.75 86.57
N SER A 317 -19.35 -28.46 85.51
CA SER A 317 -19.04 -27.40 84.56
C SER A 317 -20.37 -26.79 84.10
N PRO A 318 -20.53 -25.47 84.17
CA PRO A 318 -21.76 -24.83 83.71
C PRO A 318 -21.85 -24.93 82.18
N MET A 319 -23.06 -25.18 81.70
CA MET A 319 -23.44 -24.94 80.31
C MET A 319 -23.32 -23.45 79.99
N GLU A 320 -23.85 -22.61 80.89
CA GLU A 320 -23.83 -21.16 80.74
C GLU A 320 -23.73 -20.42 82.09
N VAL A 321 -23.20 -19.20 82.07
CA VAL A 321 -22.92 -18.36 83.23
C VAL A 321 -23.35 -16.92 82.94
N PHE A 322 -24.17 -16.36 83.82
CA PHE A 322 -24.74 -15.02 83.73
C PHE A 322 -24.23 -14.17 84.89
N SER A 323 -23.43 -13.14 84.59
CA SER A 323 -22.88 -12.24 85.60
C SER A 323 -23.94 -11.32 86.18
N ILE A 324 -24.04 -11.29 87.51
CA ILE A 324 -24.95 -10.37 88.20
C ILE A 324 -24.37 -8.94 88.13
N PRO A 325 -25.17 -7.93 87.70
CA PRO A 325 -24.73 -6.54 87.62
C PRO A 325 -24.51 -5.93 89.01
N ALA A 326 -24.10 -4.67 89.07
CA ALA A 326 -24.01 -3.96 90.34
C ALA A 326 -25.40 -3.86 90.98
N LEU A 327 -25.49 -4.16 92.28
CA LEU A 327 -26.72 -4.16 93.04
C LEU A 327 -26.74 -2.99 94.03
N GLU A 328 -27.86 -2.29 94.11
CA GLU A 328 -28.10 -1.29 95.15
C GLU A 328 -28.65 -1.95 96.42
N ARG A 329 -28.33 -1.36 97.59
CA ARG A 329 -28.84 -1.85 98.88
C ARG A 329 -30.36 -1.85 98.88
N ASP A 330 -30.93 -2.97 99.31
CA ASP A 330 -32.34 -3.23 99.57
C ASP A 330 -33.27 -3.15 98.33
N VAL A 331 -32.72 -3.00 97.12
CA VAL A 331 -33.45 -2.89 95.85
C VAL A 331 -33.50 -4.25 95.13
N TRP A 332 -34.70 -4.64 94.67
CA TRP A 332 -34.88 -5.75 93.73
C TRP A 332 -34.49 -5.32 92.31
N THR A 333 -33.57 -6.07 91.70
CA THR A 333 -33.04 -5.84 90.36
C THR A 333 -33.41 -7.04 89.48
N LEU A 334 -34.10 -6.79 88.36
CA LEU A 334 -34.33 -7.79 87.32
C LEU A 334 -33.08 -7.89 86.46
N VAL A 335 -32.50 -9.09 86.38
CA VAL A 335 -31.31 -9.39 85.58
C VAL A 335 -31.75 -10.15 84.34
N THR A 336 -31.77 -9.45 83.20
CA THR A 336 -32.02 -10.04 81.88
C THR A 336 -30.67 -10.21 81.16
N SER A 337 -30.28 -11.46 80.86
CA SER A 337 -28.99 -11.78 80.20
C SER A 337 -29.19 -12.69 78.99
N PRO A 338 -28.51 -12.46 77.85
CA PRO A 338 -28.64 -13.30 76.66
C PRO A 338 -27.97 -14.67 76.84
N MET A 339 -28.60 -15.71 76.28
CA MET A 339 -28.04 -17.05 76.13
C MET A 339 -27.22 -17.14 74.86
N SER A 340 -26.04 -17.75 74.94
CA SER A 340 -24.99 -17.61 73.93
C SER A 340 -25.06 -18.61 72.78
N LYS A 341 -25.78 -19.75 72.91
CA LYS A 341 -25.83 -20.81 71.87
C LYS A 341 -27.18 -21.54 71.75
N LEU A 342 -28.23 -20.78 71.43
CA LEU A 342 -29.59 -21.17 70.96
C LEU A 342 -29.82 -22.53 70.25
N LYS A 343 -28.81 -23.15 69.62
CA LYS A 343 -28.90 -24.45 68.94
C LYS A 343 -28.35 -25.66 69.73
N ASN A 344 -27.55 -25.43 70.75
CA ASN A 344 -26.89 -26.48 71.54
C ASN A 344 -27.41 -26.51 73.00
N ASP A 345 -27.92 -25.40 73.50
CA ASP A 345 -28.44 -25.26 74.86
C ASP A 345 -29.86 -25.85 74.90
N THR A 346 -29.97 -27.19 74.86
CA THR A 346 -31.27 -27.85 74.68
C THR A 346 -31.97 -28.22 75.97
N ASP A 347 -31.25 -28.81 76.92
CA ASP A 347 -31.83 -29.34 78.17
C ASP A 347 -30.91 -29.01 79.34
N ILE A 348 -31.48 -28.48 80.43
CA ILE A 348 -30.77 -28.22 81.69
C ILE A 348 -31.28 -29.15 82.81
N GLU A 349 -30.39 -29.51 83.74
CA GLU A 349 -30.65 -30.41 84.88
C GLU A 349 -30.33 -29.76 86.24
N GLY A 350 -29.79 -28.54 86.25
CA GLY A 350 -29.62 -27.76 87.47
C GLY A 350 -29.24 -26.30 87.26
N VAL A 351 -29.35 -25.54 88.35
CA VAL A 351 -28.98 -24.12 88.47
C VAL A 351 -28.11 -23.92 89.73
N SER A 352 -27.23 -22.93 89.71
CA SER A 352 -26.43 -22.55 90.87
C SER A 352 -26.16 -21.07 90.97
N LEU A 353 -26.00 -20.59 92.20
CA LEU A 353 -25.32 -19.33 92.49
C LEU A 353 -23.84 -19.63 92.72
N ARG A 354 -22.95 -18.82 92.14
CA ARG A 354 -21.50 -18.99 92.23
C ARG A 354 -20.79 -17.65 92.41
N PHE A 355 -19.57 -17.67 92.93
CA PHE A 355 -18.68 -16.50 92.85
C PHE A 355 -18.10 -16.40 91.45
N SER A 356 -17.96 -15.16 90.95
CA SER A 356 -17.27 -14.91 89.70
C SER A 356 -15.78 -15.24 89.79
N ALA A 357 -15.24 -15.80 88.70
CA ALA A 357 -13.83 -16.16 88.60
C ALA A 357 -12.89 -14.94 88.76
N ASP A 358 -13.34 -13.75 88.36
CA ASP A 358 -12.51 -12.54 88.31
C ASP A 358 -12.55 -11.72 89.61
N THR A 359 -13.59 -11.86 90.45
CA THR A 359 -13.83 -10.97 91.62
C THR A 359 -14.16 -11.73 92.93
N ALA A 360 -13.47 -12.84 93.19
CA ALA A 360 -13.77 -13.77 94.30
C ALA A 360 -13.45 -13.28 95.74
N LYS A 361 -13.67 -12.00 96.10
CA LYS A 361 -13.38 -11.46 97.45
C LYS A 361 -14.44 -10.47 97.96
N VAL A 362 -15.35 -10.96 98.81
CA VAL A 362 -16.29 -10.15 99.60
C VAL A 362 -15.72 -9.81 101.00
N SER A 363 -15.87 -8.55 101.43
CA SER A 363 -15.15 -8.01 102.62
C SER A 363 -15.93 -8.03 103.94
N SER A 364 -17.24 -8.26 103.86
CA SER A 364 -18.20 -8.41 104.96
C SER A 364 -19.11 -9.62 104.69
N ASN A 365 -19.94 -9.98 105.68
CA ASN A 365 -21.10 -10.82 105.41
C ASN A 365 -22.07 -10.03 104.51
N TYR A 366 -22.82 -10.73 103.67
CA TYR A 366 -23.88 -10.17 102.84
C TYR A 366 -25.07 -11.13 102.81
N PHE A 367 -26.27 -10.58 102.63
CA PHE A 367 -27.46 -11.33 102.27
C PHE A 367 -27.76 -11.07 100.80
N LEU A 368 -28.00 -12.14 100.05
CA LEU A 368 -28.61 -12.09 98.72
C LEU A 368 -29.98 -12.77 98.79
N TRP A 369 -30.96 -12.23 98.06
CA TRP A 369 -32.22 -12.91 97.78
C TRP A 369 -32.32 -13.14 96.28
N LEU A 370 -32.76 -14.33 95.88
CA LEU A 370 -33.05 -14.71 94.49
C LEU A 370 -34.52 -15.12 94.37
N ASP A 371 -35.16 -14.75 93.27
CA ASP A 371 -36.58 -15.00 92.99
C ASP A 371 -36.85 -15.11 91.46
N GLU A 372 -37.86 -15.90 91.08
CA GLU A 372 -38.38 -16.10 89.70
C GLU A 372 -37.29 -16.23 88.61
N ILE A 373 -36.55 -17.33 88.61
CA ILE A 373 -35.57 -17.63 87.56
C ILE A 373 -36.28 -18.30 86.38
N LYS A 374 -36.25 -17.66 85.20
CA LYS A 374 -36.88 -18.14 83.98
C LYS A 374 -36.00 -17.93 82.74
N ALA A 375 -36.26 -18.69 81.68
CA ALA A 375 -35.74 -18.41 80.34
C ALA A 375 -36.87 -17.93 79.41
N ILE A 376 -36.56 -17.03 78.48
CA ILE A 376 -37.49 -16.40 77.53
C ILE A 376 -36.93 -16.41 76.10
N GLY A 377 -37.78 -16.38 75.07
CA GLY A 377 -37.36 -16.45 73.65
C GLY A 377 -37.97 -15.38 72.73
N LEU A 378 -37.16 -14.73 71.88
CA LEU A 378 -37.64 -13.75 70.90
C LEU A 378 -38.31 -14.39 69.67
N ASN A 379 -39.56 -14.02 69.40
CA ASN A 379 -40.25 -14.38 68.15
C ASN A 379 -39.60 -13.69 66.93
N GLN A 380 -39.17 -14.48 65.94
CA GLN A 380 -38.49 -13.99 64.72
C GLN A 380 -39.26 -12.92 63.94
N ILE A 381 -40.60 -12.88 64.07
CA ILE A 381 -41.48 -11.92 63.40
C ILE A 381 -41.45 -10.53 64.06
N CYS A 382 -40.82 -10.41 65.23
CA CYS A 382 -40.72 -9.18 66.02
C CYS A 382 -39.42 -8.39 65.82
N SER A 383 -38.50 -8.87 64.96
CA SER A 383 -37.31 -8.11 64.57
C SER A 383 -37.62 -7.13 63.44
N SER A 384 -37.06 -5.91 63.49
CA SER A 384 -37.12 -4.98 62.35
C SER A 384 -36.45 -5.53 61.07
N SER A 385 -35.57 -6.52 61.21
CA SER A 385 -34.94 -7.25 60.10
C SER A 385 -35.84 -8.30 59.44
N SER A 386 -37.03 -8.59 59.98
CA SER A 386 -37.98 -9.55 59.40
C SER A 386 -38.98 -8.89 58.43
N LEU A 387 -38.74 -7.62 58.05
CA LEU A 387 -39.60 -6.84 57.16
C LEU A 387 -38.90 -6.58 55.81
N PRO A 388 -39.59 -6.77 54.66
CA PRO A 388 -40.95 -7.29 54.53
C PRO A 388 -41.04 -8.77 54.94
N LEU A 389 -42.18 -9.17 55.49
CA LEU A 389 -42.45 -10.52 55.96
C LEU A 389 -42.27 -11.54 54.83
N SER A 390 -41.57 -12.64 55.12
CA SER A 390 -41.47 -13.78 54.19
C SER A 390 -42.82 -14.48 54.03
N LYS A 391 -42.95 -15.36 53.02
CA LYS A 391 -44.17 -16.15 52.81
C LYS A 391 -44.50 -17.03 54.01
N GLU A 392 -43.47 -17.54 54.67
CA GLU A 392 -43.53 -18.37 55.87
C GLU A 392 -44.02 -17.56 57.07
N SER A 393 -43.47 -16.34 57.26
CA SER A 393 -43.94 -15.41 58.31
C SER A 393 -45.39 -14.96 58.09
N ILE A 394 -45.78 -14.65 56.85
CA ILE A 394 -47.18 -14.32 56.51
C ILE A 394 -48.10 -15.50 56.82
N ARG A 395 -47.70 -16.73 56.47
CA ARG A 395 -48.47 -17.94 56.76
C ARG A 395 -48.62 -18.16 58.26
N PHE A 396 -47.56 -18.00 59.04
CA PHE A 396 -47.61 -18.08 60.51
C PHE A 396 -48.60 -17.06 61.11
N VAL A 397 -48.55 -15.79 60.67
CA VAL A 397 -49.48 -14.76 61.16
C VAL A 397 -50.91 -15.10 60.75
N SER A 398 -51.14 -15.65 59.55
CA SER A 398 -52.47 -16.12 59.11
C SER A 398 -52.98 -17.27 59.96
N ASP A 399 -52.18 -18.34 60.16
CA ASP A 399 -52.54 -19.48 61.01
C ASP A 399 -52.90 -19.02 62.45
N THR A 400 -52.18 -18.01 62.96
CA THR A 400 -52.42 -17.40 64.28
C THR A 400 -53.73 -16.59 64.32
N VAL A 401 -54.07 -15.89 63.23
CA VAL A 401 -55.36 -15.20 63.09
C VAL A 401 -56.51 -16.22 63.05
N ASP A 402 -56.38 -17.30 62.28
CA ASP A 402 -57.43 -18.30 62.07
C ASP A 402 -57.69 -19.18 63.31
N THR A 403 -56.67 -19.37 64.16
CA THR A 403 -56.79 -20.13 65.42
C THR A 403 -57.27 -19.29 66.62
N SER A 404 -57.34 -17.96 66.49
CA SER A 404 -57.76 -17.08 67.57
C SER A 404 -59.28 -17.12 67.82
N THR A 405 -59.69 -17.40 69.05
CA THR A 405 -61.11 -17.51 69.44
C THR A 405 -61.72 -16.14 69.77
N SER A 406 -63.04 -16.08 69.95
CA SER A 406 -63.78 -14.83 70.20
C SER A 406 -63.39 -14.06 71.47
N ALA A 407 -62.64 -14.68 72.40
CA ALA A 407 -62.05 -13.99 73.55
C ALA A 407 -60.84 -13.12 73.18
N ASN A 408 -60.11 -13.46 72.10
CA ASN A 408 -58.87 -12.81 71.66
C ASN A 408 -59.02 -12.02 70.35
N GLY A 409 -60.22 -11.46 70.08
CA GLY A 409 -60.54 -10.81 68.80
C GLY A 409 -59.59 -9.69 68.36
N SER A 410 -58.92 -9.03 69.31
CA SER A 410 -57.89 -8.01 69.06
C SER A 410 -56.64 -8.57 68.38
N VAL A 411 -56.17 -9.76 68.74
CA VAL A 411 -55.01 -10.43 68.12
C VAL A 411 -55.30 -10.71 66.65
N ALA A 412 -56.51 -11.23 66.37
CA ALA A 412 -56.99 -11.52 65.02
C ALA A 412 -56.99 -10.27 64.13
N GLU A 413 -57.44 -9.13 64.68
CA GLU A 413 -57.50 -7.86 63.97
C GLU A 413 -56.10 -7.27 63.71
N ILE A 414 -55.24 -7.24 64.73
CA ILE A 414 -53.87 -6.71 64.59
C ILE A 414 -53.06 -7.59 63.61
N GLY A 415 -53.22 -8.93 63.64
CA GLY A 415 -52.58 -9.83 62.68
C GLY A 415 -53.01 -9.59 61.24
N ARG A 416 -54.31 -9.42 60.98
CA ARG A 416 -54.81 -9.02 59.64
C ARG A 416 -54.27 -7.66 59.21
N ASN A 417 -54.25 -6.69 60.12
CA ASN A 417 -53.68 -5.37 59.86
C ASN A 417 -52.18 -5.44 59.56
N PHE A 418 -51.43 -6.34 60.21
CA PHE A 418 -50.00 -6.52 59.96
C PHE A 418 -49.73 -7.09 58.57
N ILE A 419 -50.43 -8.16 58.16
CA ILE A 419 -50.34 -8.71 56.81
C ILE A 419 -50.71 -7.65 55.75
N LYS A 420 -51.78 -6.87 56.00
CA LYS A 420 -52.23 -5.80 55.10
C LYS A 420 -51.19 -4.68 54.94
N ASN A 421 -50.60 -4.21 56.03
CA ASN A 421 -49.55 -3.18 55.99
C ASN A 421 -48.27 -3.73 55.33
N ASN A 422 -47.93 -5.01 55.56
CA ASN A 422 -46.79 -5.64 54.89
C ASN A 422 -47.00 -5.70 53.36
N SER A 423 -48.19 -6.09 52.92
CA SER A 423 -48.57 -6.07 51.50
C SER A 423 -48.51 -4.64 50.91
N SER A 424 -48.95 -3.64 51.68
CA SER A 424 -48.88 -2.22 51.27
C SER A 424 -47.42 -1.73 51.14
N TYR A 425 -46.54 -2.11 52.06
CA TYR A 425 -45.11 -1.83 52.00
C TYR A 425 -44.44 -2.51 50.80
N VAL A 426 -44.67 -3.82 50.57
CA VAL A 426 -44.18 -4.52 49.37
C VAL A 426 -44.67 -3.84 48.09
N LYS A 427 -45.95 -3.44 48.03
CA LYS A 427 -46.51 -2.72 46.88
C LYS A 427 -45.84 -1.36 46.65
N SER A 428 -45.46 -0.64 47.71
CA SER A 428 -44.72 0.62 47.58
C SER A 428 -43.30 0.42 47.00
N ILE A 429 -42.62 -0.67 47.37
CA ILE A 429 -41.32 -1.04 46.81
C ILE A 429 -41.45 -1.35 45.31
N GLU A 430 -42.44 -2.17 44.92
CA GLU A 430 -42.72 -2.46 43.51
C GLU A 430 -42.99 -1.18 42.69
N ASN A 431 -43.75 -0.23 43.27
CA ASN A 431 -44.03 1.05 42.61
C ASN A 431 -42.77 1.91 42.42
N ARG A 432 -41.87 1.95 43.42
CA ARG A 432 -40.56 2.61 43.31
C ARG A 432 -39.70 1.97 42.22
N ASP A 433 -39.67 0.64 42.15
CA ASP A 433 -38.86 -0.08 41.17
C ASP A 433 -39.36 0.17 39.74
N VAL A 434 -40.69 0.23 39.55
CA VAL A 434 -41.31 0.66 38.28
C VAL A 434 -40.98 2.11 37.95
N ALA A 435 -41.07 3.04 38.91
CA ALA A 435 -40.68 4.44 38.70
C ALA A 435 -39.20 4.57 38.30
N THR A 436 -38.33 3.78 38.93
CA THR A 436 -36.88 3.76 38.63
C THR A 436 -36.61 3.21 37.23
N ALA A 437 -37.26 2.12 36.83
CA ALA A 437 -37.16 1.59 35.46
C ALA A 437 -37.70 2.60 34.41
N ASN A 438 -38.76 3.33 34.74
CA ASN A 438 -39.31 4.40 33.90
C ASN A 438 -38.39 5.63 33.78
N LEU A 439 -37.59 5.91 34.81
CA LEU A 439 -36.52 6.92 34.77
C LEU A 439 -35.37 6.45 33.88
N VAL A 440 -34.83 5.26 34.11
CA VAL A 440 -33.75 4.67 33.28
C VAL A 440 -34.13 4.68 31.79
N SER A 441 -35.38 4.34 31.47
CA SER A 441 -35.89 4.37 30.09
C SER A 441 -35.97 5.80 29.51
N ALA A 442 -36.31 6.81 30.31
CA ALA A 442 -36.33 8.20 29.89
C ALA A 442 -34.90 8.75 29.70
N THR A 443 -33.99 8.46 30.62
CA THR A 443 -32.57 8.85 30.52
C THR A 443 -31.91 8.19 29.30
N ALA A 444 -32.17 6.91 29.03
CA ALA A 444 -31.69 6.23 27.82
C ALA A 444 -32.24 6.84 26.52
N LYS A 445 -33.49 7.32 26.52
CA LYS A 445 -34.03 8.08 25.38
C LYS A 445 -33.32 9.43 25.23
N ARG A 446 -33.05 10.14 26.34
CA ARG A 446 -32.38 11.45 26.32
C ARG A 446 -30.93 11.37 25.87
N THR A 447 -30.16 10.38 26.35
CA THR A 447 -28.76 10.19 25.93
C THR A 447 -28.64 9.75 24.48
N LYS A 448 -29.62 9.01 23.94
CA LYS A 448 -29.68 8.73 22.49
C LYS A 448 -29.78 10.01 21.63
N LEU A 449 -30.31 11.12 22.16
CA LEU A 449 -30.37 12.40 21.44
C LEU A 449 -29.03 13.17 21.47
N ASP A 450 -28.08 12.83 22.36
CA ASP A 450 -26.74 13.43 22.38
C ASP A 450 -25.78 12.77 21.37
N SER A 451 -26.13 11.59 20.85
CA SER A 451 -25.42 10.87 19.80
C SER A 451 -26.39 10.60 18.64
N PRO A 452 -26.62 11.60 17.74
CA PRO A 452 -27.64 11.51 16.70
C PRO A 452 -27.38 10.39 15.68
N LEU A 453 -26.12 10.02 15.48
CA LEU A 453 -25.68 8.92 14.62
C LEU A 453 -25.20 7.71 15.44
N SER A 454 -25.56 6.51 14.98
CA SER A 454 -24.85 5.28 15.37
C SER A 454 -23.56 5.09 14.58
N ASP A 455 -22.67 4.22 15.07
CA ASP A 455 -21.43 3.84 14.37
C ASP A 455 -21.71 3.36 12.93
N ALA A 456 -22.75 2.55 12.74
CA ALA A 456 -23.11 2.00 11.43
C ALA A 456 -23.65 3.07 10.45
N GLU A 457 -24.39 4.06 10.94
CA GLU A 457 -24.85 5.19 10.11
C GLU A 457 -23.68 6.12 9.77
N THR A 458 -22.75 6.31 10.70
CA THR A 458 -21.50 7.07 10.51
C THR A 458 -20.64 6.43 9.42
N ASP A 459 -20.37 5.13 9.51
CA ASP A 459 -19.60 4.37 8.52
C ASP A 459 -20.25 4.45 7.12
N GLN A 460 -21.57 4.35 7.04
CA GLN A 460 -22.30 4.45 5.78
C GLN A 460 -22.17 5.83 5.12
N LEU A 461 -22.23 6.92 5.91
CA LEU A 461 -22.07 8.29 5.42
C LEU A 461 -20.63 8.57 4.98
N LEU A 462 -19.63 8.12 5.75
CA LEU A 462 -18.21 8.25 5.39
C LEU A 462 -17.88 7.48 4.11
N ALA A 463 -18.40 6.26 3.93
CA ALA A 463 -18.24 5.49 2.69
C ALA A 463 -18.89 6.19 1.47
N ALA A 464 -19.99 6.93 1.67
CA ALA A 464 -20.60 7.74 0.61
C ALA A 464 -19.70 8.92 0.19
N ILE A 465 -19.07 9.60 1.17
CA ILE A 465 -18.08 10.67 0.92
C ILE A 465 -16.85 10.10 0.19
N GLU A 466 -16.33 8.94 0.59
CA GLU A 466 -15.20 8.29 -0.07
C GLU A 466 -15.53 7.92 -1.53
N SER A 467 -16.70 7.34 -1.78
CA SER A 467 -17.18 7.00 -3.12
C SER A 467 -17.34 8.24 -4.03
N ALA A 468 -17.91 9.33 -3.51
CA ALA A 468 -18.03 10.59 -4.23
C ALA A 468 -16.65 11.22 -4.53
N ARG A 469 -15.72 11.15 -3.57
CA ARG A 469 -14.34 11.60 -3.72
C ARG A 469 -13.58 10.79 -4.78
N ALA A 470 -13.74 9.46 -4.79
CA ALA A 470 -13.16 8.59 -5.82
C ALA A 470 -13.71 8.93 -7.23
N THR A 471 -15.02 9.24 -7.31
CA THR A 471 -15.66 9.69 -8.56
C THR A 471 -15.09 11.02 -9.04
N LEU A 472 -14.89 12.00 -8.13
CA LEU A 472 -14.23 13.26 -8.45
C LEU A 472 -12.78 13.06 -8.91
N THR A 473 -11.99 12.25 -8.22
CA THR A 473 -10.61 11.93 -8.60
C THR A 473 -10.56 11.33 -10.01
N SER A 474 -11.42 10.35 -10.32
CA SER A 474 -11.51 9.74 -11.65
C SER A 474 -11.90 10.76 -12.74
N ALA A 475 -12.82 11.69 -12.44
CA ALA A 475 -13.19 12.76 -13.36
C ALA A 475 -12.05 13.75 -13.64
N VAL A 476 -11.25 14.08 -12.62
CA VAL A 476 -10.06 14.94 -12.75
C VAL A 476 -8.96 14.21 -13.53
N THR A 477 -8.60 12.98 -13.16
CA THR A 477 -7.60 12.18 -13.90
C THR A 477 -7.98 12.05 -15.38
N LYS A 478 -9.25 11.81 -15.69
CA LYS A 478 -9.71 11.75 -17.09
C LYS A 478 -9.56 13.08 -17.85
N LYS A 479 -9.61 14.23 -17.16
CA LYS A 479 -9.31 15.54 -17.77
C LYS A 479 -7.80 15.71 -17.96
N ASP A 480 -7.00 15.29 -16.99
CA ASP A 480 -5.54 15.35 -17.06
C ASP A 480 -5.01 14.45 -18.19
N ASP A 481 -5.51 13.21 -18.31
CA ASP A 481 -5.22 12.28 -19.42
C ASP A 481 -5.52 12.89 -20.80
N LEU A 482 -6.55 13.74 -20.90
CA LEU A 482 -6.83 14.47 -22.14
C LEU A 482 -5.80 15.58 -22.37
N LEU A 483 -5.44 16.34 -21.33
CA LEU A 483 -4.50 17.46 -21.43
C LEU A 483 -3.04 17.01 -21.72
N ASP A 484 -2.62 15.89 -21.15
CA ASP A 484 -1.29 15.29 -21.40
C ASP A 484 -1.17 14.71 -22.82
N GLY A 485 -2.29 14.40 -23.48
CA GLY A 485 -2.34 13.92 -24.85
C GLY A 485 -1.82 12.48 -25.04
N PRO A 486 -1.52 12.05 -26.27
CA PRO A 486 -1.04 10.70 -26.50
C PRO A 486 0.39 10.52 -26.00
N SER A 487 0.63 9.38 -25.35
CA SER A 487 1.97 9.02 -24.84
C SER A 487 3.07 9.10 -25.91
N GLU A 488 4.29 9.47 -25.49
CA GLU A 488 5.46 9.55 -26.36
C GLU A 488 5.70 8.25 -27.16
N ASN A 489 5.41 7.08 -26.58
CA ASN A 489 5.51 5.79 -27.26
C ASN A 489 4.48 5.61 -28.39
N ALA A 490 3.26 6.14 -28.23
CA ALA A 490 2.24 6.10 -29.28
C ALA A 490 2.62 7.03 -30.44
N ILE A 491 3.15 8.23 -30.13
CA ILE A 491 3.68 9.16 -31.15
C ILE A 491 4.83 8.51 -31.91
N LYS A 492 5.86 7.99 -31.22
CA LYS A 492 7.00 7.31 -31.85
C LYS A 492 6.62 6.09 -32.69
N LEU A 493 5.60 5.34 -32.28
CA LEU A 493 5.10 4.21 -33.07
C LEU A 493 4.46 4.68 -34.37
N GLN A 494 3.62 5.73 -34.33
CA GLN A 494 3.02 6.31 -35.53
C GLN A 494 4.06 7.00 -36.42
N GLU A 495 5.06 7.69 -35.86
CA GLU A 495 6.21 8.22 -36.61
C GLU A 495 6.99 7.13 -37.35
N LEU A 496 7.20 5.97 -36.70
CA LEU A 496 7.82 4.80 -37.32
C LEU A 496 6.98 4.24 -38.47
N ASP A 497 5.65 4.24 -38.35
CA ASP A 497 4.76 3.78 -39.42
C ASP A 497 4.70 4.78 -40.60
N VAL A 498 4.74 6.09 -40.33
CA VAL A 498 5.00 7.13 -41.35
C VAL A 498 6.35 6.89 -42.03
N ALA A 499 7.42 6.58 -41.28
CA ALA A 499 8.74 6.30 -41.85
C ALA A 499 8.74 5.04 -42.75
N LYS A 500 8.05 3.97 -42.36
CA LYS A 500 7.83 2.78 -43.21
C LYS A 500 7.07 3.12 -44.49
N ALA A 501 5.99 3.91 -44.39
CA ALA A 501 5.21 4.34 -45.54
C ALA A 501 6.04 5.21 -46.51
N LYS A 502 6.87 6.13 -45.99
CA LYS A 502 7.85 6.90 -46.79
C LYS A 502 8.84 5.97 -47.51
N GLN A 503 9.35 4.94 -46.83
CA GLN A 503 10.23 3.95 -47.46
C GLN A 503 9.51 3.16 -48.57
N ALA A 504 8.22 2.83 -48.39
CA ALA A 504 7.42 2.17 -49.42
C ALA A 504 7.24 3.06 -50.66
N VAL A 505 6.97 4.37 -50.48
CA VAL A 505 6.92 5.34 -51.59
C VAL A 505 8.25 5.43 -52.33
N VAL A 506 9.38 5.49 -51.62
CA VAL A 506 10.72 5.50 -52.24
C VAL A 506 10.96 4.23 -53.07
N LYS A 507 10.62 3.04 -52.54
CA LYS A 507 10.76 1.78 -53.27
C LYS A 507 9.87 1.71 -54.51
N ALA A 508 8.58 2.03 -54.38
CA ALA A 508 7.66 2.05 -55.51
C ALA A 508 8.09 3.06 -56.59
N ARG A 509 8.67 4.20 -56.18
CA ARG A 509 9.25 5.18 -57.10
C ARG A 509 10.47 4.63 -57.83
N GLN A 510 11.38 3.95 -57.13
CA GLN A 510 12.54 3.29 -57.74
C GLN A 510 12.10 2.24 -58.76
N THR A 511 11.13 1.36 -58.42
CA THR A 511 10.56 0.38 -59.37
C THR A 511 9.97 1.05 -60.62
N LEU A 512 9.33 2.21 -60.47
CA LEU A 512 8.80 2.97 -61.60
C LEU A 512 9.91 3.60 -62.46
N ASP A 513 10.94 4.17 -61.84
CA ASP A 513 12.08 4.74 -62.57
C ASP A 513 12.88 3.63 -63.30
N ASP A 514 13.00 2.43 -62.70
CA ASP A 514 13.63 1.22 -63.26
C ASP A 514 12.89 0.60 -64.47
N MET A 515 11.67 1.06 -64.78
CA MET A 515 10.90 0.63 -65.96
C MET A 515 11.38 1.30 -67.25
N VAL A 516 12.27 2.30 -67.16
CA VAL A 516 12.83 3.03 -68.30
C VAL A 516 14.32 2.73 -68.41
N LEU A 517 14.73 2.07 -69.51
CA LEU A 517 16.15 1.77 -69.75
C LEU A 517 16.81 2.93 -70.48
N LEU A 518 17.76 3.59 -69.80
CA LEU A 518 18.53 4.73 -70.29
C LEU A 518 19.94 4.32 -70.72
N ALA A 519 20.52 5.02 -71.69
CA ALA A 519 21.91 4.82 -72.08
C ALA A 519 22.88 5.38 -71.00
N PRO A 520 23.81 4.59 -70.43
CA PRO A 520 24.71 5.05 -69.37
C PRO A 520 25.85 5.96 -69.87
N PHE A 521 26.17 5.89 -71.16
CA PHE A 521 27.14 6.74 -71.88
C PHE A 521 26.66 6.94 -73.33
N SER A 522 27.44 7.65 -74.15
CA SER A 522 27.12 7.85 -75.58
C SER A 522 27.87 6.81 -76.43
N GLY A 523 27.23 6.20 -77.43
CA GLY A 523 27.84 5.13 -78.23
C GLY A 523 26.87 4.53 -79.27
N GLU A 524 27.26 3.40 -79.86
CA GLU A 524 26.46 2.65 -80.84
C GLU A 524 25.81 1.40 -80.23
N ILE A 525 24.58 1.09 -80.64
CA ILE A 525 23.89 -0.15 -80.27
C ILE A 525 24.49 -1.35 -81.05
N GLY A 526 25.37 -2.10 -80.40
CA GLY A 526 26.02 -3.30 -80.95
C GLY A 526 25.16 -4.57 -80.90
N ALA A 527 24.12 -4.62 -80.06
CA ALA A 527 23.11 -5.69 -80.07
C ALA A 527 21.75 -5.21 -79.52
N VAL A 528 20.67 -5.75 -80.07
CA VAL A 528 19.28 -5.60 -79.56
C VAL A 528 18.74 -7.00 -79.29
N ASN A 529 18.56 -7.34 -78.02
CA ASN A 529 18.17 -8.69 -77.57
C ASN A 529 16.69 -8.77 -77.13
N ILE A 530 15.95 -7.67 -77.20
CA ILE A 530 14.54 -7.56 -76.77
C ILE A 530 13.61 -7.15 -77.91
N SER A 531 12.31 -7.34 -77.71
CA SER A 531 11.26 -6.95 -78.65
C SER A 531 9.97 -6.59 -77.91
N LYS A 532 9.15 -5.70 -78.49
CA LYS A 532 7.87 -5.30 -77.90
C LYS A 532 6.98 -6.52 -77.62
N GLY A 533 6.35 -6.54 -76.45
CA GLY A 533 5.46 -7.61 -76.00
C GLY A 533 6.15 -8.80 -75.36
N VAL A 534 7.49 -8.82 -75.29
CA VAL A 534 8.26 -9.88 -74.61
C VAL A 534 8.42 -9.55 -73.13
N TRP A 535 8.31 -10.57 -72.27
CA TRP A 535 8.64 -10.47 -70.85
C TRP A 535 10.16 -10.53 -70.65
N VAL A 536 10.70 -9.62 -69.83
CA VAL A 536 12.12 -9.53 -69.47
C VAL A 536 12.29 -9.49 -67.96
N THR A 537 13.45 -9.95 -67.49
CA THR A 537 13.85 -9.86 -66.07
C THR A 537 14.99 -8.87 -65.89
N ALA A 538 15.24 -8.45 -64.65
CA ALA A 538 16.41 -7.62 -64.32
C ALA A 538 17.77 -8.31 -64.62
N SER A 539 17.79 -9.62 -64.89
CA SER A 539 18.97 -10.37 -65.35
C SER A 539 19.01 -10.61 -66.85
N SER A 540 18.08 -10.02 -67.62
CA SER A 540 17.99 -10.16 -69.07
C SER A 540 18.70 -9.00 -69.75
N THR A 541 19.84 -9.27 -70.40
CA THR A 541 20.54 -8.28 -71.22
C THR A 541 19.66 -7.84 -72.38
N ALA A 542 19.26 -6.58 -72.38
CA ALA A 542 18.38 -5.98 -73.38
C ALA A 542 19.13 -5.40 -74.58
N PHE A 543 20.23 -4.70 -74.32
CA PHE A 543 21.10 -4.12 -75.34
C PHE A 543 22.57 -4.35 -75.02
N SER A 544 23.42 -4.34 -76.06
CA SER A 544 24.85 -4.07 -75.90
C SER A 544 25.12 -2.68 -76.47
N LEU A 545 25.62 -1.77 -75.63
CA LEU A 545 26.05 -0.43 -76.04
C LEU A 545 27.58 -0.41 -76.11
N VAL A 546 28.12 0.03 -77.24
CA VAL A 546 29.55 0.06 -77.53
C VAL A 546 29.99 1.50 -77.72
N ASP A 547 30.99 1.95 -76.97
CA ASP A 547 31.62 3.24 -77.24
C ASP A 547 32.57 3.12 -78.44
N LEU A 548 32.35 4.00 -79.43
CA LEU A 548 33.16 4.07 -80.65
C LEU A 548 34.30 5.08 -80.56
N ASP A 549 34.31 5.96 -79.55
CA ASP A 549 35.42 6.88 -79.34
C ASP A 549 36.60 6.19 -78.61
N SER A 550 36.38 5.03 -77.97
CA SER A 550 37.40 4.20 -77.31
C SER A 550 37.83 2.94 -78.10
N VAL A 551 37.98 3.03 -79.42
CA VAL A 551 38.57 1.91 -80.20
C VAL A 551 40.04 1.70 -79.81
N GLY A 552 40.41 0.46 -79.54
CA GLY A 552 41.79 0.03 -79.30
C GLY A 552 42.25 -1.09 -80.23
N VAL A 553 43.50 -1.49 -80.07
CA VAL A 553 44.06 -2.68 -80.70
C VAL A 553 44.61 -3.59 -79.59
N ASP A 554 44.08 -4.81 -79.50
CA ASP A 554 44.63 -5.87 -78.68
C ASP A 554 45.73 -6.58 -79.50
N LEU A 555 46.96 -6.45 -79.04
CA LEU A 555 48.17 -6.98 -79.66
C LEU A 555 48.60 -8.27 -78.95
N THR A 556 49.08 -9.25 -79.71
CA THR A 556 49.62 -10.51 -79.17
C THR A 556 51.11 -10.55 -79.44
N VAL A 557 51.89 -10.03 -78.49
CA VAL A 557 53.36 -9.90 -78.60
C VAL A 557 54.01 -11.26 -78.34
N SER A 558 55.03 -11.64 -79.11
CA SER A 558 55.74 -12.92 -78.88
C SER A 558 56.81 -12.77 -77.78
N GLU A 559 57.25 -13.88 -77.17
CA GLU A 559 58.24 -13.85 -76.08
C GLU A 559 59.59 -13.22 -76.48
N SER A 560 60.05 -13.38 -77.73
CA SER A 560 61.29 -12.72 -78.21
C SER A 560 61.16 -11.21 -78.27
N ASP A 561 59.94 -10.73 -78.47
CA ASP A 561 59.63 -9.36 -78.88
C ASP A 561 59.21 -8.51 -77.69
N PHE A 562 58.63 -9.15 -76.66
CA PHE A 562 58.23 -8.54 -75.39
C PHE A 562 59.38 -7.82 -74.66
N VAL A 563 60.62 -8.30 -74.82
CA VAL A 563 61.80 -7.76 -74.12
C VAL A 563 62.14 -6.32 -74.56
N GLU A 564 61.78 -5.94 -75.79
CA GLU A 564 62.11 -4.64 -76.38
C GLU A 564 60.94 -3.63 -76.36
N LEU A 565 59.76 -4.02 -75.86
CA LEU A 565 58.54 -3.19 -75.85
C LEU A 565 58.23 -2.58 -74.48
N ALA A 566 57.83 -1.31 -74.48
CA ALA A 566 57.40 -0.56 -73.30
C ALA A 566 56.11 0.25 -73.54
N THR A 567 55.33 0.45 -72.47
CA THR A 567 54.17 1.35 -72.50
C THR A 567 54.60 2.76 -72.92
N GLY A 568 53.98 3.26 -73.99
CA GLY A 568 54.30 4.53 -74.65
C GLY A 568 54.82 4.38 -76.07
N ASP A 569 55.28 3.19 -76.46
CA ASP A 569 55.85 2.93 -77.78
C ASP A 569 54.85 3.14 -78.93
N LEU A 570 55.39 3.53 -80.08
CA LEU A 570 54.63 3.93 -81.26
C LEU A 570 54.63 2.82 -82.31
N GLY A 571 53.45 2.34 -82.68
CA GLY A 571 53.26 1.36 -83.76
C GLY A 571 52.56 1.96 -84.96
N VAL A 572 52.75 1.33 -86.12
CA VAL A 572 51.96 1.57 -87.34
C VAL A 572 51.27 0.27 -87.73
N PRO A 573 50.03 -0.01 -87.27
CA PRO A 573 49.29 -1.17 -87.72
C PRO A 573 48.99 -1.06 -89.21
N ILE A 574 49.15 -2.20 -89.88
CA ILE A 574 48.63 -2.43 -91.23
C ILE A 574 47.37 -3.28 -91.06
N PHE A 575 46.24 -2.78 -91.54
CA PHE A 575 44.97 -3.51 -91.48
C PHE A 575 44.68 -4.14 -92.85
N ASP A 576 44.37 -5.43 -92.89
CA ASP A 576 44.00 -6.14 -94.12
C ASP A 576 42.84 -5.47 -94.87
N SER A 577 41.93 -4.83 -94.14
CA SER A 577 40.80 -4.08 -94.70
C SER A 577 41.14 -2.67 -95.22
N ILE A 578 42.30 -2.11 -94.86
CA ILE A 578 42.73 -0.74 -95.21
C ILE A 578 44.27 -0.64 -95.35
N PRO A 579 44.91 -1.41 -96.25
CA PRO A 579 46.37 -1.48 -96.34
C PRO A 579 47.01 -0.13 -96.75
N ASP A 580 46.32 0.68 -97.55
CA ASP A 580 46.84 1.95 -98.09
C ASP A 580 46.72 3.14 -97.11
N ARG A 581 46.35 2.91 -95.84
CA ARG A 581 46.16 3.96 -94.83
C ARG A 581 46.92 3.65 -93.54
N PRO A 582 48.21 4.04 -93.43
CA PRO A 582 48.94 3.88 -92.18
C PRO A 582 48.33 4.75 -91.08
N VAL A 583 47.91 4.12 -89.99
CA VAL A 583 47.45 4.79 -88.76
C VAL A 583 48.55 4.67 -87.71
N LEU A 584 48.66 5.62 -86.78
CA LEU A 584 49.56 5.52 -85.63
C LEU A 584 48.79 4.98 -84.42
N ILE A 585 49.40 4.02 -83.70
CA ILE A 585 48.94 3.56 -82.39
C ILE A 585 50.00 3.80 -81.32
N LYS A 586 49.56 3.92 -80.07
CA LYS A 586 50.40 4.00 -78.87
C LYS A 586 50.16 2.77 -78.02
N LEU A 587 51.22 2.06 -77.60
CA LEU A 587 51.10 0.99 -76.63
C LEU A 587 50.71 1.58 -75.27
N THR A 588 49.53 1.23 -74.74
CA THR A 588 49.00 1.78 -73.47
C THR A 588 49.14 0.82 -72.31
N ASN A 589 49.17 -0.48 -72.56
CA ASN A 589 49.41 -1.50 -71.55
C ASN A 589 50.06 -2.73 -72.17
N ILE A 590 50.88 -3.46 -71.41
CA ILE A 590 51.39 -4.77 -71.79
C ILE A 590 51.47 -5.63 -70.54
N THR A 591 50.77 -6.78 -70.52
CA THR A 591 50.80 -7.63 -69.33
C THR A 591 52.13 -8.37 -69.25
N SER A 592 52.70 -8.46 -68.06
CA SER A 592 53.86 -9.32 -67.78
C SER A 592 53.46 -10.79 -67.54
N LEU A 593 52.18 -11.13 -67.67
CA LEU A 593 51.67 -12.50 -67.56
C LEU A 593 51.54 -13.13 -68.96
N PRO A 594 52.35 -14.13 -69.32
CA PRO A 594 52.23 -14.79 -70.62
C PRO A 594 50.98 -15.68 -70.69
N GLN A 595 50.42 -15.79 -71.89
CA GLN A 595 49.50 -16.85 -72.29
C GLN A 595 50.24 -17.88 -73.14
N ILE A 596 49.90 -19.16 -72.96
CA ILE A 596 50.51 -20.27 -73.69
C ILE A 596 49.43 -20.95 -74.52
N THR A 597 49.48 -20.79 -75.84
CA THR A 597 48.53 -21.39 -76.78
C THR A 597 49.28 -22.33 -77.72
N GLN A 598 48.96 -23.62 -77.69
CA GLN A 598 49.61 -24.67 -78.49
C GLN A 598 51.16 -24.69 -78.42
N GLY A 599 51.72 -24.26 -77.29
CA GLY A 599 53.17 -24.23 -77.05
C GLY A 599 53.88 -22.94 -77.47
N VAL A 600 53.16 -21.96 -78.04
CA VAL A 600 53.67 -20.61 -78.28
C VAL A 600 53.38 -19.74 -77.05
N VAL A 601 54.41 -19.04 -76.56
CA VAL A 601 54.32 -18.09 -75.45
C VAL A 601 54.07 -16.69 -76.03
N THR A 602 53.00 -16.04 -75.59
CA THR A 602 52.64 -14.68 -76.01
C THR A 602 52.24 -13.81 -74.83
N TYR A 603 52.48 -12.51 -74.96
CA TYR A 603 52.14 -11.50 -73.96
C TYR A 603 51.05 -10.60 -74.54
N PRO A 604 49.81 -10.65 -74.01
CA PRO A 604 48.76 -9.72 -74.41
C PRO A 604 49.17 -8.28 -74.12
N ALA A 605 48.95 -7.40 -75.09
CA ALA A 605 49.21 -5.98 -74.97
C ALA A 605 48.05 -5.19 -75.57
N GLN A 606 47.91 -3.94 -75.17
CA GLN A 606 46.82 -3.06 -75.60
C GLN A 606 47.40 -1.75 -76.09
N ALA A 607 46.90 -1.29 -77.24
CA ALA A 607 47.26 -0.02 -77.84
C ALA A 607 46.01 0.83 -78.14
N GLU A 608 46.19 2.14 -78.22
CA GLU A 608 45.17 3.13 -78.59
C GLU A 608 45.55 3.78 -79.92
N PHE A 609 44.55 4.17 -80.71
CA PHE A 609 44.79 5.01 -81.89
C PHE A 609 45.13 6.45 -81.48
N PHE A 610 46.09 7.06 -82.16
CA PHE A 610 46.37 8.48 -81.97
C PHE A 610 45.21 9.34 -82.47
N GLY A 611 44.69 10.21 -81.60
CA GLY A 611 43.68 11.19 -81.97
C GLY A 611 44.16 12.11 -83.10
N THR A 612 43.25 12.53 -83.97
CA THR A 612 43.56 13.29 -85.21
C THR A 612 44.35 14.58 -84.99
N LYS A 613 44.27 15.19 -83.79
CA LYS A 613 45.09 16.35 -83.42
C LYS A 613 46.55 15.99 -83.12
N GLU A 614 46.79 14.91 -82.38
CA GLU A 614 48.13 14.48 -81.95
C GLU A 614 48.90 13.80 -83.08
N ALA A 615 48.19 13.03 -83.93
CA ALA A 615 48.77 12.39 -85.11
C ALA A 615 49.48 13.39 -86.03
N THR A 616 48.98 14.63 -86.14
CA THR A 616 49.57 15.68 -87.00
C THR A 616 50.94 16.14 -86.51
N GLU A 617 51.15 16.20 -85.19
CA GLU A 617 52.42 16.59 -84.58
C GLU A 617 53.46 15.46 -84.71
N VAL A 618 53.01 14.22 -84.54
CA VAL A 618 53.85 13.00 -84.64
C VAL A 618 54.23 12.66 -86.08
N PHE A 619 53.31 12.69 -87.04
CA PHE A 619 53.60 12.37 -88.47
C PHE A 619 54.73 13.24 -89.05
N SER A 620 54.84 14.49 -88.61
CA SER A 620 55.91 15.41 -89.03
C SER A 620 57.33 14.87 -88.74
N ARG A 621 57.48 14.02 -87.72
CA ARG A 621 58.75 13.40 -87.31
C ARG A 621 59.04 12.07 -88.01
N PHE A 622 58.01 11.37 -88.51
CA PHE A 622 58.13 10.04 -89.12
C PHE A 622 58.12 10.04 -90.66
N GLY A 623 57.90 11.19 -91.30
CA GLY A 623 57.89 11.35 -92.76
C GLY A 623 59.05 10.68 -93.54
N PRO A 624 60.31 10.69 -93.06
CA PRO A 624 61.43 10.01 -93.73
C PRO A 624 61.39 8.47 -93.64
N LEU A 625 60.76 7.90 -92.61
CA LEU A 625 60.75 6.46 -92.37
C LEU A 625 59.64 5.74 -93.16
N LEU A 626 58.51 6.41 -93.40
CA LEU A 626 57.38 5.85 -94.16
C LEU A 626 57.59 5.84 -95.68
N GLN A 627 58.64 6.49 -96.19
CA GLN A 627 59.02 6.45 -97.62
C GLN A 627 59.88 5.23 -97.99
N GLY A 628 60.35 4.45 -97.00
CA GLY A 628 61.23 3.29 -97.21
C GLY A 628 60.51 1.94 -97.36
N THR A 629 59.22 1.86 -97.06
CA THR A 629 58.46 0.60 -96.95
C THR A 629 57.48 0.32 -98.11
N VAL A 630 57.59 1.06 -99.23
CA VAL A 630 56.82 0.79 -100.46
C VAL A 630 57.76 0.46 -101.62
N VAL A 631 58.04 -0.84 -101.77
CA VAL A 631 58.59 -1.50 -102.97
C VAL A 631 57.84 -2.84 -103.08
N PRO A 632 57.35 -3.23 -104.29
CA PRO A 632 56.22 -4.18 -104.43
C PRO A 632 56.52 -5.64 -104.12
#